data_AF-A0A6G0YLM2-F1
#
_entry.id   AF-A0A6G0YLM2-F1
#
_cell.length_a   1.000
_cell.length_b   1.000
_cell.length_c   1.000
_cell.angle_alpha   90.00
_cell.angle_beta   90.00
_cell.angle_gamma   90.00
#
_symmetry.space_group_name_H-M   'P 1'
#
loop_
_entity.id
_entity.type
_entity.pdbx_description
1 polymer ?
#
loop_
_entity_poly.entity_id
_entity_poly.type
_entity_poly.pdbx_seq_one_letter_code
_entity_poly.pdbx_strand_id
1 'polypeptide(L)' 'MTQALSGHGCFQWYLRSMGRAPSPRCMHCQCGSDTAEHTIFHCPNWDSLRDELRARLKPPSRGHRR' A
#
# COMPACT_ATOMS: atom_id res chain seq x y z
N MET A 1 0.75 -15.28 7.16
CA MET A 1 1.61 -14.18 7.64
C MET A 1 1.00 -12.86 7.19
N THR A 2 0.41 -12.10 8.10
CA THR A 2 -0.23 -10.80 7.77
C THR A 2 0.43 -9.71 8.61
N GLN A 3 1.75 -9.58 8.46
CA GLN A 3 2.58 -8.65 9.25
C GLN A 3 2.72 -7.27 8.62
N ALA A 4 2.33 -7.10 7.36
CA ALA A 4 2.56 -5.83 6.65
C ALA A 4 1.95 -4.64 7.40
N LEU A 5 0.71 -4.75 7.87
CA LEU A 5 0.01 -3.65 8.56
C LEU A 5 0.43 -3.46 10.03
N SER A 6 1.21 -4.37 10.63
CA SER A 6 1.79 -4.12 11.95
C SER A 6 3.02 -3.20 11.88
N GLY A 7 3.31 -2.62 10.71
CA GLY A 7 4.51 -1.83 10.46
C GLY A 7 5.77 -2.67 10.27
N HIS A 8 5.67 -4.00 10.39
CA HIS A 8 6.78 -4.92 10.17
C HIS A 8 6.95 -5.17 8.67
N GLY A 9 8.01 -4.57 8.11
CA GLY A 9 8.40 -4.71 6.72
C GLY A 9 9.57 -3.79 6.38
N CYS A 10 10.09 -3.88 5.16
CA CYS A 10 11.18 -3.02 4.68
C CYS A 10 10.69 -1.62 4.27
N PHE A 11 9.80 -1.01 5.06
CA PHE A 11 9.28 0.32 4.83
C PHE A 11 10.23 1.37 5.41
N GLN A 12 10.51 2.45 4.68
CA GLN A 12 11.52 3.43 5.10
C GLN A 12 11.20 4.07 6.46
N TRP A 13 9.91 4.26 6.80
CA TRP A 13 9.53 4.76 8.12
C TRP A 13 9.98 3.82 9.25
N TYR A 14 9.76 2.52 9.11
CA TYR A 14 10.17 1.50 10.09
C TYR A 14 11.69 1.29 10.11
N LEU A 15 12.33 1.28 8.94
CA LEU A 15 13.79 1.18 8.85
C LEU A 15 14.47 2.37 9.52
N ARG A 16 13.90 3.59 9.39
CA ARG A 16 14.42 4.78 10.05
C ARG A 16 14.28 4.71 11.57
N SER A 17 13.17 4.20 12.12
CA SER A 17 13.04 4.02 13.57
C SER A 17 14.07 3.05 14.16
N MET A 18 14.59 2.12 13.34
CA MET A 18 15.69 1.22 13.72
C MET A 18 17.09 1.76 13.35
N GLY A 19 17.20 2.99 12.83
CA GLY A 19 18.49 3.56 12.38
C GLY A 19 19.07 2.91 11.12
N ARG A 20 18.26 2.17 10.35
CA ARG A 20 18.68 1.42 9.15
C ARG A 20 18.37 2.12 7.83
N ALA A 21 17.72 3.28 7.88
CA ALA A 21 17.43 4.12 6.72
C ALA A 21 17.70 5.59 7.04
N PRO A 22 18.22 6.37 6.07
CA PRO A 22 18.55 7.78 6.28
C PRO A 22 17.29 8.68 6.35
N SER A 23 16.15 8.22 5.85
CA SER A 23 14.95 9.02 5.66
C SER A 23 13.70 8.12 5.78
N PRO A 24 12.56 8.61 6.29
CA PRO A 24 11.32 7.84 6.34
C PRO A 24 10.53 7.95 5.04
N ARG A 25 11.01 8.72 4.05
CA ARG A 25 10.26 9.08 2.84
C ARG A 25 10.00 7.88 1.95
N CYS A 26 8.86 7.90 1.25
CA CYS A 26 8.56 6.89 0.25
C CYS A 26 9.57 6.99 -0.91
N MET A 27 10.07 5.84 -1.37
CA MET A 27 10.97 5.78 -2.52
C MET A 27 10.22 5.83 -3.87
N HIS A 28 8.89 5.64 -3.83
CA HIS A 28 8.05 5.51 -5.02
C HIS A 28 7.20 6.76 -5.30
N CYS A 29 7.11 7.69 -4.35
CA CYS A 29 6.38 8.94 -4.52
C CYS A 29 6.95 10.03 -3.60
N GLN A 30 6.37 11.23 -3.66
CA GLN A 30 6.85 12.39 -2.90
C GLN A 30 6.41 12.38 -1.41
N CYS A 31 5.67 11.36 -0.97
CA CYS A 31 5.19 11.27 0.40
C CYS A 31 6.34 11.24 1.41
N GLY A 32 6.18 12.00 2.50
CA GLY A 32 7.15 12.10 3.58
C GLY A 32 7.33 10.82 4.40
N SER A 33 6.42 9.86 4.29
CA SER A 33 6.37 8.69 5.15
C SER A 33 6.00 7.42 4.37
N ASP A 34 6.96 6.51 4.26
CA ASP A 34 6.79 5.17 3.73
C ASP A 34 6.32 4.25 4.87
N THR A 35 5.02 4.31 5.17
CA THR A 35 4.38 3.34 6.06
C THR A 35 3.74 2.23 5.23
N ALA A 36 3.48 1.07 5.84
CA ALA A 36 2.74 0.00 5.19
C ALA A 36 1.37 0.47 4.66
N GLU A 37 0.65 1.26 5.46
CA GLU A 37 -0.63 1.85 5.08
C GLU A 37 -0.48 2.75 3.85
N HIS A 38 0.53 3.62 3.83
CA HIS A 38 0.82 4.46 2.68
C HIS A 38 1.13 3.61 1.44
N THR A 39 2.10 2.69 1.51
CA THR A 39 2.51 1.87 0.37
C THR A 39 1.32 1.08 -0.19
N ILE A 40 0.51 0.45 0.67
CA ILE A 40 -0.57 -0.45 0.25
C ILE A 40 -1.80 0.32 -0.24
N PHE A 41 -2.19 1.41 0.41
CA PHE A 41 -3.50 2.06 0.16
C PHE A 41 -3.43 3.42 -0.52
N HIS A 42 -2.32 4.16 -0.40
CA HIS A 42 -2.26 5.58 -0.81
C HIS A 42 -1.19 5.91 -1.83
N CYS A 43 -0.11 5.12 -1.93
CA CYS A 43 1.03 5.45 -2.77
C CYS A 43 0.64 5.37 -4.26
N PRO A 44 0.71 6.48 -5.03
CA PRO A 44 0.14 6.55 -6.38
C PRO A 44 0.86 5.63 -7.38
N ASN A 45 2.10 5.24 -7.09
CA ASN A 45 2.83 4.26 -7.88
C ASN A 45 2.07 2.93 -8.04
N TRP A 46 1.18 2.60 -7.10
CA TRP A 46 0.42 1.35 -7.08
C TRP A 46 -1.05 1.49 -7.47
N ASP A 47 -1.48 2.65 -7.99
CA ASP A 47 -2.89 2.89 -8.33
C ASP A 47 -3.40 1.91 -9.40
N SER A 48 -2.63 1.69 -10.47
CA SER A 48 -3.03 0.76 -11.54
C SER A 48 -3.25 -0.66 -11.03
N LEU A 49 -2.40 -1.15 -10.11
CA LEU A 49 -2.56 -2.46 -9.49
C LEU A 49 -3.78 -2.51 -8.57
N ARG A 50 -4.04 -1.43 -7.81
CA ARG A 50 -5.25 -1.34 -6.99
C ARG A 50 -6.51 -1.34 -7.84
N ASP A 51 -6.50 -0.67 -8.99
CA ASP A 51 -7.64 -0.64 -9.89
C ASP A 51 -7.90 -2.00 -10.55
N GLU A 52 -6.84 -2.70 -10.97
CA GLU A 52 -6.95 -4.08 -11.45
C GLU A 52 -7.54 -4.99 -10.35
N LEU A 53 -7.00 -4.90 -9.13
CA LEU A 53 -7.49 -5.69 -8.00
C LEU A 53 -8.96 -5.39 -7.70
N ARG A 54 -9.34 -4.11 -7.67
CA ARG A 54 -10.75 -3.69 -7.47
C ARG A 54 -11.66 -4.25 -8.55
N ALA A 55 -11.22 -4.26 -9.81
CA ALA A 55 -12.00 -4.83 -10.91
C ALA A 55 -12.23 -6.33 -10.72
N ARG A 56 -11.21 -7.07 -10.25
CA ARG A 56 -11.30 -8.51 -9.97
C ARG A 56 -12.12 -8.85 -8.73
N LEU A 57 -12.11 -7.96 -7.73
CA LEU A 57 -12.87 -8.13 -6.48
C LEU A 57 -14.34 -7.72 -6.60
N LYS A 58 -14.73 -6.96 -7.63
CA LYS A 58 -16.14 -6.62 -7.84
C LYS A 58 -16.94 -7.92 -8.02
N PRO A 59 -17.90 -8.22 -7.13
CA PRO A 59 -18.80 -9.35 -7.36
C PRO A 59 -19.57 -9.13 -8.66
N PRO A 60 -19.97 -10.21 -9.36
CA PRO A 60 -20.81 -10.07 -10.54
C PRO A 60 -22.05 -9.27 -10.15
N SER A 61 -22.37 -8.25 -10.94
CA SER A 61 -23.61 -7.49 -10.80
C SER A 61 -24.76 -8.50 -10.77
N ARG A 62 -25.48 -8.57 -9.64
CA ARG A 62 -26.72 -9.35 -9.56
C ARG A 62 -27.69 -8.72 -10.55
N GLY A 63 -27.69 -9.22 -11.78
CA GLY A 63 -28.65 -8.83 -12.79
C GLY A 63 -30.04 -9.03 -12.21
N HIS A 64 -30.81 -7.95 -12.11
CA HIS A 64 -32.25 -8.07 -11.92
C HIS A 64 -32.76 -8.86 -13.12
N ARG A 65 -33.12 -10.12 -12.89
CA ARG A 65 -33.99 -10.86 -13.81
C ARG A 65 -35.28 -10.06 -13.89
N ARG A 66 -35.51 -9.43 -15.03
CA ARG A 66 -36.83 -8.98 -15.43
C ARG A 66 -37.72 -10.20 -15.65
#